data_AF-A0AAN9RPX4-F1
#
_entry.id   AF-A0AAN9RPX4-F1
#
_cell.length_a   1.000
_cell.length_b   1.000
_cell.length_c   1.000
_cell.angle_alpha   90.00
_cell.angle_beta   90.00
_cell.angle_gamma   90.00
#
_symmetry.space_group_name_H-M   'P 1'
#
loop_
_entity.id
_entity.type
_entity.pdbx_description
1 polymer ?
#
loop_
_entity_poly.entity_id
_entity_poly.type
_entity_poly.pdbx_seq_one_letter_code
_entity_poly.pdbx_strand_id
1 'polypeptide(L)' 'MFSPLCPQPMFNYQKTGLIDHGKASPGRKVPMIDLGRDDRADIIKQLLKASEEYGIFQVINHGVPKDLHY' A
#
# COMPACT_ATOMS: atom_id res chain seq x y z
N MET A 1 -4.92 -7.59 35.57
CA MET A 1 -4.04 -6.48 35.17
C MET A 1 -3.42 -6.82 33.84
N PHE A 2 -3.79 -6.09 32.78
CA PHE A 2 -3.04 -5.71 31.57
C PHE A 2 -4.09 -5.22 30.55
N SER A 3 -4.32 -3.91 30.57
CA SER A 3 -4.74 -3.15 29.37
C SER A 3 -3.49 -2.33 28.99
N PRO A 4 -3.19 -2.08 27.69
CA PRO A 4 -4.14 -1.38 26.82
C PRO A 4 -4.12 -1.77 25.32
N LEU A 5 -5.21 -1.43 24.66
CA LEU A 5 -5.31 -0.84 23.33
C LEU A 5 -3.94 -0.56 22.66
N CYS A 6 -3.42 -1.50 21.88
CA CYS A 6 -2.58 -1.14 20.74
C CYS A 6 -3.52 -0.68 19.64
N PRO A 7 -3.44 0.59 19.16
CA PRO A 7 -4.00 0.91 17.87
C PRO A 7 -3.22 0.05 16.88
N GLN A 8 -3.86 -1.02 16.39
CA GLN A 8 -3.34 -1.75 15.24
C GLN A 8 -3.16 -0.68 14.15
N PRO A 9 -1.94 -0.42 13.64
CA PRO A 9 -1.82 0.45 12.49
C PRO A 9 -2.72 -0.16 11.41
N MET A 10 -3.72 0.60 10.93
CA MET A 10 -4.57 0.21 9.80
C MET A 10 -3.74 0.21 8.51
N PHE A 11 -2.67 -0.57 8.47
CA PHE A 11 -2.11 -1.05 7.22
C PHE A 11 -3.07 -2.13 6.72
N ASN A 12 -4.10 -1.69 5.99
CA ASN A 12 -4.97 -2.59 5.24
C ASN A 12 -4.10 -3.31 4.20
N TYR A 13 -3.59 -4.49 4.55
CA TYR A 13 -3.10 -5.45 3.59
C TYR A 13 -4.31 -5.90 2.77
N GLN A 14 -4.40 -5.47 1.50
CA GLN A 14 -5.45 -5.96 0.61
C GLN A 14 -5.20 -7.44 0.31
N LYS A 15 -5.77 -8.30 1.15
CA LYS A 15 -5.94 -9.72 0.86
C LYS A 15 -6.92 -9.83 -0.31
N THR A 16 -6.38 -9.90 -1.53
CA THR A 16 -7.17 -10.23 -2.72
C THR A 16 -7.79 -11.61 -2.51
N GLY A 17 -9.11 -11.62 -2.49
CA GLY A 17 -9.90 -12.83 -2.37
C GLY A 17 -11.25 -12.52 -1.76
N LEU A 18 -12.15 -11.93 -2.55
CA LEU A 18 -13.57 -12.30 -2.55
C LEU A 18 -14.23 -11.72 -3.80
N ILE A 19 -14.76 -12.59 -4.64
CA ILE A 19 -15.73 -12.27 -5.68
C ILE A 19 -17.02 -11.79 -5.01
N ASP A 20 -17.47 -10.56 -5.29
CA ASP A 20 -18.82 -10.15 -4.93
C ASP A 20 -19.50 -9.45 -6.11
N HIS A 21 -20.60 -10.06 -6.57
CA HIS A 21 -21.51 -9.49 -7.56
C HIS A 21 -22.35 -8.41 -6.86
N GLY A 22 -21.74 -7.26 -6.60
CA GLY A 22 -22.37 -6.17 -5.86
C GLY A 22 -21.72 -4.84 -6.23
N LYS A 23 -22.25 -4.21 -7.28
CA LYS A 23 -22.03 -2.82 -7.73
C LYS A 23 -20.92 -2.07 -6.96
N ALA A 24 -19.69 -2.19 -7.46
CA ALA A 24 -18.59 -1.35 -7.00
C ALA A 24 -19.00 0.12 -7.21
N SER A 25 -19.14 0.87 -6.12
CA SER A 25 -18.81 2.29 -6.18
C SER A 25 -17.39 2.38 -6.78
N PRO A 26 -17.05 3.41 -7.56
CA PRO A 26 -15.66 3.63 -7.95
C PRO A 26 -14.88 4.05 -6.70
N GLY A 27 -14.73 3.12 -5.75
CA GLY A 27 -13.91 3.25 -4.58
C GLY A 27 -12.50 3.47 -5.09
N ARG A 28 -11.97 4.66 -4.84
CA ARG A 28 -10.62 5.04 -5.23
C ARG A 28 -9.68 3.93 -4.77
N LYS A 29 -9.13 3.19 -5.73
CA LYS A 29 -8.13 2.16 -5.45
C LYS A 29 -6.87 2.87 -4.95
N VAL A 30 -6.32 2.41 -3.83
CA VAL A 30 -5.06 2.96 -3.30
C VAL A 30 -3.97 2.75 -4.36
N PRO A 31 -3.22 3.81 -4.73
CA PRO A 31 -2.19 3.71 -5.76
C PRO A 31 -1.07 2.75 -5.34
N MET A 32 -0.57 1.96 -6.30
CA MET A 32 0.55 1.05 -6.10
C MET A 32 1.74 1.52 -6.94
N ILE A 33 2.89 1.72 -6.29
CA ILE A 33 4.12 2.26 -6.88
C ILE A 33 5.17 1.16 -6.95
N ASP A 34 5.76 0.98 -8.13
CA ASP A 34 6.83 0.02 -8.36
C ASP A 34 8.20 0.68 -8.19
N LEU A 35 8.92 0.30 -7.14
CA LEU A 35 10.27 0.83 -6.84
C LEU A 35 11.37 0.06 -7.56
N GLY A 36 11.05 -1.02 -8.27
CA GLY A 36 12.01 -1.82 -9.04
C GLY A 36 12.26 -1.29 -10.45
N ARG A 37 11.67 -0.15 -10.83
CA ARG A 37 11.91 0.49 -12.13
C ARG A 37 13.23 1.27 -12.13
N ASP A 38 13.84 1.36 -13.30
CA ASP A 38 15.12 2.07 -13.50
C ASP A 38 14.95 3.60 -13.44
N ASP A 39 13.78 4.09 -13.85
CA ASP A 39 13.48 5.52 -13.98
C ASP A 39 13.15 6.19 -12.63
N ARG A 40 14.19 6.50 -11.86
CA ARG A 40 14.08 7.12 -10.53
C ARG A 40 13.27 8.43 -10.53
N ALA A 41 13.39 9.25 -11.57
CA ALA A 41 12.64 10.50 -11.68
C ALA A 41 11.11 10.28 -11.75
N ASP A 42 10.69 9.25 -12.49
CA ASP A 42 9.28 8.87 -12.63
C ASP A 42 8.73 8.28 -11.33
N ILE A 43 9.55 7.49 -10.61
CA ILE A 43 9.20 6.98 -9.28
C ILE A 43 8.96 8.13 -8.31
N ILE A 44 9.88 9.10 -8.24
CA ILE A 44 9.75 10.26 -7.35
C ILE A 44 8.49 11.06 -7.68
N LYS A 45 8.21 11.28 -8.98
CA LYS A 45 7.00 11.99 -9.42
C LYS A 45 5.72 11.28 -8.99
N GLN A 46 5.67 9.96 -9.10
CA GLN A 46 4.53 9.15 -8.64
C GLN A 46 4.38 9.20 -7.12
N LEU A 47 5.49 9.17 -6.39
CA LEU A 47 5.49 9.26 -4.92
C LEU A 47 4.94 10.60 -4.44
N LEU A 48 5.40 11.71 -5.03
CA LEU A 48 4.92 13.06 -4.72
C LEU A 48 3.43 13.18 -5.00
N LYS A 49 2.99 12.78 -6.20
CA LYS A 49 1.59 12.81 -6.60
C LYS A 49 0.70 11.95 -5.68
N ALA A 50 1.15 10.75 -5.35
CA ALA A 50 0.40 9.87 -4.45
C ALA A 50 0.31 10.43 -3.03
N SER A 51 1.38 11.08 -2.55
CA SER A 51 1.41 11.73 -1.24
C SER A 51 0.46 12.92 -1.17
N GLU A 52 0.41 13.74 -2.23
CA GLU A 52 -0.46 14.92 -2.32
C GLU A 52 -1.94 14.53 -2.51
N GLU A 53 -2.24 13.61 -3.42
CA GLU A 53 -3.62 13.27 -3.79
C GLU A 53 -4.28 12.24 -2.86
N TYR A 54 -3.51 11.30 -2.31
CA TYR A 54 -4.05 10.15 -1.55
C TYR A 54 -3.57 10.12 -0.10
N GLY A 55 -2.40 10.67 0.22
CA GLY A 55 -1.77 10.57 1.55
C GLY A 55 -1.31 9.16 1.94
N ILE A 56 -1.67 8.14 1.15
CA ILE A 56 -1.29 6.74 1.33
C ILE A 56 -1.14 6.04 -0.04
N PHE A 57 -0.19 5.11 -0.12
CA PHE A 57 0.09 4.32 -1.31
C PHE A 57 0.74 2.99 -0.92
N GLN A 58 0.64 2.00 -1.80
CA GLN A 58 1.32 0.70 -1.66
C GLN A 58 2.62 0.74 -2.47
N VAL A 59 3.69 0.10 -1.99
CA VAL A 59 4.95 -0.03 -2.75
C VAL A 59 5.29 -1.50 -3.00
N ILE A 60 5.80 -1.80 -4.19
CA ILE A 60 6.29 -3.15 -4.57
C ILE A 60 7.74 -3.07 -5.05
N ASN A 61 8.39 -4.23 -5.12
CA ASN A 61 9.80 -4.37 -5.57
C ASN A 61 10.76 -3.41 -4.85
N HIS A 62 10.52 -3.18 -3.55
CA HIS A 62 11.24 -2.22 -2.72
C HIS A 62 12.61 -2.74 -2.23
N GLY A 63 13.07 -3.89 -2.74
CA GLY A 63 14.37 -4.47 -2.42
C GLY A 63 14.50 -5.10 -1.03
N VAL A 64 13.48 -5.00 -0.17
CA VAL A 64 13.47 -5.69 1.13
C VAL A 64 13.03 -7.14 0.91
N PRO A 65 13.85 -8.13 1.31
CA PRO A 65 13.46 -9.53 1.24
C PRO A 65 12.23 -9.77 2.12
N LYS A 66 11.26 -10.53 1.61
CA LYS A 66 10.00 -10.83 2.33
C LYS A 66 10.23 -11.75 3.54
N ASP A 67 11.32 -12.48 3.52
CA ASP A 67 11.75 -13.40 4.56
C ASP A 67 12.88 -12.76 5.37
N LEU A 68 12.50 -12.05 6.44
CA LEU A 68 13.41 -11.68 7.51
C LEU A 68 13.34 -12.80 8.56
N HIS A 69 14.09 -13.89 8.34
CA HIS A 69 14.22 -14.95 9.34
C HIS A 69 15.19 -14.49 10.44
N TYR A 70 14.69 -14.34 11.66
CA TYR A 70 15.47 -14.14 12.89
C TYR A 70 15.92 -15.48 13.47
#